data_AF-A0A8J6RBK7-F1
#
_entry.id   AF-A0A8J6RBK7-F1
#
_cell.length_a   1.000
_cell.length_b   1.000
_cell.length_c   1.000
_cell.angle_alpha   90.00
_cell.angle_beta   90.00
_cell.angle_gamma   90.00
#
_symmetry.space_group_name_H-M   'P 1'
#
loop_
_entity.id
_entity.type
_entity.pdbx_description
1 polymer ?
#
loop_
_entity_poly.entity_id
_entity_poly.type
_entity_poly.pdbx_seq_one_letter_code
_entity_poly.pdbx_strand_id
1 'polypeptide(L)'
;MGFSRQEIEEELEHKRQILRALIRRRRPLELQVAQRGLSTPPEIFTEISTLSEQIHIQEDEMARLETLAAEGQISIVEAEYKVMVAKAWDTQRGKPTLTGSAELELLRLRMGIVPEKAYQIENEIRVGLAEEAFSNLDTDFFERLPVKPEPKRIEAQKVYEPTSEYNNSGRDQISNIIQGEIHISSLSISHSRFFPGSDDPFEGSLRVIGRSIRLDHLTALRLFLVVLPPIYRLDIEEFGKQLIRANRVWNYQADREVFDYFLNNLASELENQESVICVEDV
;
A
#
# COMPACT_ATOMS: atom_id res chain seq x y z
N MET A 1 -13.12 34.35 15.86
CA MET A 1 -14.09 34.20 14.77
C MET A 1 -13.37 33.40 13.70
N GLY A 2 -13.79 32.15 13.45
CA GLY A 2 -13.18 31.34 12.38
C GLY A 2 -13.74 31.78 11.04
N PHE A 3 -12.89 31.84 10.01
CA PHE A 3 -13.33 32.08 8.63
C PHE A 3 -14.28 30.96 8.21
N SER A 4 -15.34 31.30 7.48
CA SER A 4 -16.17 30.28 6.86
C SER A 4 -15.39 29.57 5.75
N ARG A 5 -15.75 28.32 5.43
CA ARG A 5 -15.09 27.58 4.35
C ARG A 5 -15.13 28.34 3.03
N GLN A 6 -16.26 28.97 2.73
CA GLN A 6 -16.42 29.76 1.51
C GLN A 6 -15.47 30.97 1.50
N GLU A 7 -15.29 31.64 2.64
CA GLU A 7 -14.30 32.72 2.77
C GLU A 7 -12.86 32.21 2.54
N ILE A 8 -12.53 31.01 3.04
CA ILE A 8 -11.19 30.41 2.82
C ILE A 8 -10.99 30.06 1.34
N GLU A 9 -11.99 29.50 0.67
CA GLU A 9 -11.92 29.16 -0.76
C GLU A 9 -11.82 30.43 -1.64
N GLU A 10 -12.57 31.48 -1.31
CA GLU A 10 -12.50 32.78 -1.99
C GLU A 10 -11.13 33.44 -1.80
N GLU A 11 -10.58 33.41 -0.58
CA GLU A 11 -9.25 33.94 -0.29
C GLU A 11 -8.16 33.14 -1.02
N LEU A 12 -8.24 31.80 -1.05
CA LEU A 12 -7.31 30.95 -1.80
C LEU A 12 -7.31 31.28 -3.30
N GLU A 13 -8.48 31.47 -3.91
CA GLU A 13 -8.55 31.83 -5.33
C GLU A 13 -7.97 33.23 -5.58
N HIS A 14 -8.23 34.18 -4.68
CA HIS A 14 -7.62 35.51 -4.73
C HIS A 14 -6.09 35.43 -4.64
N LYS A 15 -5.52 34.63 -3.73
CA LYS A 15 -4.08 34.41 -3.60
C LYS A 15 -3.48 33.77 -4.85
N ARG A 16 -4.16 32.80 -5.46
CA ARG A 16 -3.75 32.19 -6.75
C ARG A 16 -3.68 33.22 -7.87
N GLN A 17 -4.62 34.17 -7.91
CA GLN A 17 -4.59 35.24 -8.91
C GLN A 17 -3.39 36.18 -8.71
N ILE A 18 -3.09 36.56 -7.47
CA ILE A 18 -1.91 37.37 -7.13
C ILE A 18 -0.63 36.64 -7.54
N LEU A 19 -0.49 35.37 -7.15
CA LEU A 19 0.69 34.56 -7.46
C LEU A 19 0.90 34.41 -8.98
N ARG A 20 -0.17 34.17 -9.75
CA ARG A 20 -0.11 34.15 -11.22
C ARG A 20 0.37 35.48 -11.79
N ALA A 21 -0.10 36.61 -11.25
CA ALA A 21 0.33 37.94 -11.69
C ALA A 21 1.82 38.20 -11.39
N LEU A 22 2.30 37.83 -10.20
CA LEU A 22 3.71 37.94 -9.81
C LEU A 22 4.62 37.09 -10.71
N ILE A 23 4.27 35.83 -10.94
CA ILE A 23 5.02 34.93 -11.84
C ILE A 23 5.04 35.48 -13.26
N ARG A 24 3.90 35.98 -13.77
CA ARG A 24 3.82 36.57 -15.11
C ARG A 24 4.72 37.80 -15.26
N ARG A 25 4.89 38.59 -14.20
CA ARG A 25 5.80 39.75 -14.19
C ARG A 25 7.27 39.34 -14.07
N ARG A 26 7.59 38.30 -13.30
CA ARG A 26 8.97 37.83 -13.08
C ARG A 26 9.60 37.20 -14.34
N ARG A 27 8.85 36.37 -15.08
CA ARG A 27 9.34 35.66 -16.28
C ARG A 27 10.06 36.53 -17.33
N PRO A 28 9.52 37.68 -17.79
CA PRO A 28 10.21 38.51 -18.78
C PRO A 28 11.51 39.12 -18.24
N LEU A 29 11.60 39.38 -16.94
CA LEU A 29 12.83 39.91 -16.31
C LEU A 29 13.92 38.85 -16.28
N GLU A 30 13.58 37.61 -15.93
CA GLU A 30 14.51 36.46 -15.97
C GLU A 30 15.02 36.21 -17.40
N LEU A 31 14.15 36.33 -18.40
CA LEU A 31 14.54 36.24 -19.80
C LEU A 31 15.50 37.37 -20.21
N GLN A 32 15.29 38.60 -19.74
CA GLN A 32 16.21 39.71 -19.99
C GLN A 32 17.58 39.46 -19.37
N VAL A 33 17.63 38.96 -18.13
CA VAL A 33 18.87 38.56 -17.44
C VAL A 33 19.60 37.50 -18.26
N ALA A 34 18.89 36.46 -18.71
CA ALA A 34 19.48 35.38 -19.51
C ALA A 34 20.02 35.86 -20.86
N GLN A 35 19.33 36.81 -21.51
CA GLN A 35 19.74 37.35 -22.81
C GLN A 35 20.93 38.32 -22.73
N ARG A 36 20.97 39.17 -21.69
CA ARG A 36 21.99 40.22 -21.56
C ARG A 36 23.19 39.82 -20.72
N GLY A 37 23.07 38.77 -19.89
CA GLY A 37 24.12 38.31 -19.00
C GLY A 37 24.59 39.41 -18.06
N LEU A 38 25.91 39.64 -18.04
CA LEU A 38 26.56 40.66 -17.19
C LEU A 38 26.18 42.10 -17.54
N SER A 39 25.61 42.34 -18.73
CA SER A 39 25.17 43.67 -19.17
C SER A 39 23.77 44.06 -18.66
N THR A 40 23.17 43.24 -17.80
CA THR A 40 21.84 43.50 -17.23
C THR A 40 21.93 44.60 -16.17
N PRO A 41 21.07 45.63 -16.22
CA PRO A 41 20.99 46.65 -15.17
C PRO A 41 20.74 46.03 -13.78
N PRO A 42 21.42 46.51 -12.71
CA PRO A 42 21.29 45.96 -11.36
C PRO A 42 19.86 46.05 -10.81
N GLU A 43 19.05 47.00 -11.29
CA GLU A 43 17.64 47.19 -10.91
C GLU A 43 16.77 45.98 -11.29
N ILE A 44 17.14 45.27 -12.36
CA ILE A 44 16.40 44.06 -12.78
C ILE A 44 16.65 42.92 -11.78
N PHE A 45 17.88 42.79 -11.27
CA PHE A 45 18.19 41.78 -10.26
C PHE A 45 17.48 42.05 -8.93
N THR A 46 17.44 43.31 -8.49
CA THR A 46 16.73 43.67 -7.26
C THR A 46 15.22 43.46 -7.41
N GLU A 47 14.64 43.76 -8.57
CA GLU A 47 13.22 43.49 -8.85
C GLU A 47 12.92 41.98 -8.87
N ILE A 48 13.73 41.15 -9.52
CA ILE A 48 13.57 39.69 -9.51
C ILE A 48 13.65 39.15 -8.08
N SER A 49 14.60 39.62 -7.27
CA SER A 49 14.73 39.21 -5.87
C SER A 49 13.47 39.56 -5.07
N THR A 50 12.97 40.79 -5.24
CA THR A 50 11.75 41.27 -4.57
C THR A 50 10.53 40.45 -4.99
N LEU A 51 10.37 40.18 -6.29
CA LEU A 51 9.27 39.34 -6.79
C LEU A 51 9.38 37.89 -6.28
N SER A 52 10.59 37.36 -6.14
CA SER A 52 10.81 36.02 -5.61
C SER A 52 10.39 35.92 -4.15
N GLU A 53 10.74 36.91 -3.33
CA GLU A 53 10.30 37.00 -1.93
C GLU A 53 8.78 37.12 -1.82
N GLN A 54 8.16 37.98 -2.64
CA GLN A 54 6.70 38.14 -2.67
C GLN A 54 5.98 36.85 -3.09
N ILE A 55 6.51 36.12 -4.09
CA ILE A 55 5.98 34.83 -4.49
C ILE A 55 6.04 33.87 -3.30
N HIS A 56 7.18 33.78 -2.62
CA HIS A 56 7.34 32.86 -1.50
C HIS A 56 6.37 33.17 -0.35
N ILE A 57 6.19 34.45 -0.01
CA ILE A 57 5.19 34.89 0.99
C ILE A 57 3.77 34.46 0.60
N GLN A 58 3.40 34.56 -0.68
CA GLN A 58 2.07 34.11 -1.12
C GLN A 58 1.94 32.58 -1.12
N GLU A 59 2.99 31.85 -1.47
CA GLU A 59 3.02 30.38 -1.40
C GLU A 59 2.84 29.89 0.03
N ASP A 60 3.55 30.49 0.98
CA ASP A 60 3.45 30.16 2.41
C ASP A 60 2.05 30.44 2.96
N GLU A 61 1.46 31.59 2.62
CA GLU A 61 0.11 31.93 3.06
C GLU A 61 -0.95 31.03 2.40
N MET A 62 -0.76 30.64 1.13
CA MET A 62 -1.62 29.64 0.48
C MET A 62 -1.52 28.29 1.18
N ALA A 63 -0.31 27.80 1.50
CA ALA A 63 -0.12 26.54 2.23
C ALA A 63 -0.79 26.57 3.61
N ARG A 64 -0.72 27.72 4.30
CA ARG A 64 -1.43 27.94 5.57
C ARG A 64 -2.95 27.91 5.40
N LEU A 65 -3.49 28.59 4.39
CA LEU A 65 -4.93 28.59 4.10
C LEU A 65 -5.44 27.21 3.67
N GLU A 66 -4.64 26.46 2.91
CA GLU A 66 -4.94 25.07 2.55
C GLU A 66 -4.94 24.17 3.79
N THR A 67 -4.02 24.38 4.73
CA THR A 67 -4.01 23.68 6.03
C THR A 67 -5.26 24.01 6.85
N LEU A 68 -5.65 25.30 6.94
CA LEU A 68 -6.87 25.72 7.63
C LEU A 68 -8.14 25.17 6.96
N ALA A 69 -8.17 25.10 5.63
CA ALA A 69 -9.26 24.47 4.89
C ALA A 69 -9.34 22.97 5.20
N ALA A 70 -8.20 22.29 5.30
CA ALA A 70 -8.11 20.87 5.64
C ALA A 70 -8.50 20.59 7.10
N GLU A 71 -8.10 21.45 8.04
CA GLU A 71 -8.55 21.38 9.44
C GLU A 71 -10.08 21.52 9.57
N GLY A 72 -10.73 22.19 8.61
CA GLY A 72 -12.19 22.26 8.49
C GLY A 72 -12.85 21.12 7.70
N GLN A 73 -12.09 20.22 7.05
CA GLN A 73 -12.64 19.17 6.17
C GLN A 73 -13.12 17.92 6.91
N ILE A 74 -12.49 17.56 8.02
CA ILE A 74 -12.95 16.45 8.86
C ILE A 74 -13.62 17.06 10.08
N SER A 75 -14.95 17.09 10.07
CA SER A 75 -15.72 17.44 11.25
C SER A 75 -15.24 16.57 12.42
N ILE A 76 -15.13 17.15 13.62
CA ILE A 76 -14.82 16.40 14.86
C ILE A 76 -15.71 15.15 14.97
N VAL A 77 -16.96 15.29 14.53
CA VAL A 77 -17.95 14.22 14.44
C VAL A 77 -17.50 13.07 13.52
N GLU A 78 -16.94 13.36 12.35
CA GLU A 78 -16.40 12.33 11.44
C GLU A 78 -15.15 11.66 12.04
N ALA A 79 -14.28 12.43 12.70
CA ALA A 79 -13.10 11.88 13.36
C ALA A 79 -13.48 10.94 14.52
N GLU A 80 -14.46 11.32 15.34
CA GLU A 80 -15.00 10.46 16.40
C GLU A 80 -15.64 9.19 15.82
N TYR A 81 -16.41 9.31 14.73
CA TYR A 81 -16.97 8.16 14.03
C TYR A 81 -15.88 7.22 13.51
N LYS A 82 -14.83 7.74 12.86
CA LYS A 82 -13.66 6.97 12.39
C LYS A 82 -13.01 6.16 13.51
N VAL A 83 -12.77 6.77 14.67
CA VAL A 83 -12.19 6.09 15.84
C VAL A 83 -13.10 4.96 16.32
N MET A 84 -14.41 5.18 16.35
CA MET A 84 -15.37 4.16 16.78
C MET A 84 -15.47 3.01 15.78
N VAL A 85 -15.45 3.30 14.48
CA VAL A 85 -15.36 2.28 13.42
C VAL A 85 -14.09 1.46 13.60
N ALA A 86 -12.93 2.08 13.78
CA ALA A 86 -11.67 1.37 13.97
C ALA A 86 -11.74 0.42 15.16
N LYS A 87 -12.26 0.87 16.31
CA LYS A 87 -12.45 0.03 17.50
C LYS A 87 -13.39 -1.15 17.27
N ALA A 88 -14.50 -0.92 16.56
CA ALA A 88 -15.48 -1.96 16.29
C ALA A 88 -14.93 -3.02 15.31
N TRP A 89 -14.11 -2.61 14.34
CA TRP A 89 -13.53 -3.50 13.32
C TRP A 89 -12.17 -4.12 13.73
N ASP A 90 -11.49 -3.59 14.76
CA ASP A 90 -10.27 -4.15 15.35
C ASP A 90 -10.55 -5.41 16.17
N THR A 91 -11.11 -6.42 15.49
CA THR A 91 -11.34 -7.75 16.03
C THR A 91 -10.43 -8.76 15.32
N GLN A 92 -10.13 -9.87 16.00
CA GLN A 92 -9.37 -10.97 15.39
C GLN A 92 -10.07 -11.57 14.17
N ARG A 93 -11.40 -11.41 14.06
CA ARG A 93 -12.18 -11.90 12.92
C ARG A 93 -12.27 -10.89 11.78
N GLY A 94 -11.71 -9.67 11.92
CA GLY A 94 -11.84 -8.62 10.90
C GLY A 94 -13.30 -8.24 10.63
N LYS A 95 -14.18 -8.40 11.64
CA LYS A 95 -15.61 -8.11 11.58
C LYS A 95 -16.09 -7.53 12.90
N PRO A 96 -17.02 -6.56 12.90
CA PRO A 96 -17.60 -6.05 14.12
C PRO A 96 -18.49 -7.11 14.79
N THR A 97 -18.59 -7.04 16.11
CA THR A 97 -19.60 -7.81 16.84
C THR A 97 -20.99 -7.23 16.57
N LEU A 98 -22.06 -7.99 16.85
CA LEU A 98 -23.43 -7.49 16.71
C LEU A 98 -23.66 -6.21 17.53
N THR A 99 -23.10 -6.15 18.75
CA THR A 99 -23.15 -4.95 19.59
C THR A 99 -22.35 -3.81 18.98
N GLY A 100 -21.15 -4.07 18.45
CA GLY A 100 -20.34 -3.07 17.77
C GLY A 100 -21.05 -2.48 16.55
N SER A 101 -21.69 -3.32 15.71
CA SER A 101 -22.48 -2.84 14.57
C SER A 101 -23.68 -1.98 15.01
N ALA A 102 -24.40 -2.39 16.05
CA ALA A 102 -25.53 -1.62 16.57
C ALA A 102 -25.09 -0.28 17.20
N GLU A 103 -23.95 -0.28 17.89
CA GLU A 103 -23.34 0.94 18.45
C GLU A 103 -22.89 1.91 17.36
N LEU A 104 -22.26 1.41 16.28
CA LEU A 104 -21.90 2.24 15.13
C LEU A 104 -23.13 2.87 14.47
N GLU A 105 -24.19 2.08 14.25
CA GLU A 105 -25.42 2.60 13.62
C GLU A 105 -26.11 3.66 14.50
N LEU A 106 -26.15 3.44 15.82
CA LEU A 106 -26.67 4.43 16.76
C LEU A 106 -25.82 5.70 16.75
N LEU A 107 -24.49 5.57 16.75
CA LEU A 107 -23.57 6.70 16.72
C LEU A 107 -23.73 7.49 15.42
N ARG A 108 -23.78 6.80 14.28
CA ARG A 108 -24.01 7.39 12.95
C ARG A 108 -25.27 8.26 12.94
N LEU A 109 -26.39 7.73 13.44
CA LEU A 109 -27.66 8.44 13.54
C LEU A 109 -27.55 9.67 14.45
N ARG A 110 -26.92 9.54 15.63
CA ARG A 110 -26.74 10.67 16.57
C ARG A 110 -25.85 11.78 16.01
N MET A 111 -24.87 11.40 15.20
CA MET A 111 -23.90 12.28 14.57
C MET A 111 -24.42 12.90 13.26
N GLY A 112 -25.59 12.48 12.78
CA GLY A 112 -26.16 12.97 11.51
C GLY A 112 -25.34 12.57 10.28
N ILE A 113 -24.54 11.50 10.37
CA ILE A 113 -23.73 11.02 9.25
C ILE A 113 -24.63 10.24 8.29
N VAL A 114 -24.65 10.65 7.02
CA VAL A 114 -25.42 9.96 5.98
C VAL A 114 -24.85 8.55 5.71
N PRO A 115 -25.69 7.55 5.39
CA PRO A 115 -25.23 6.16 5.21
C PRO A 115 -24.08 6.00 4.21
N GLU A 116 -24.11 6.74 3.10
CA GLU A 116 -23.09 6.66 2.04
C GLU A 116 -21.72 7.10 2.55
N LYS A 117 -21.68 8.18 3.34
CA LYS A 117 -20.46 8.70 3.96
C LYS A 117 -19.97 7.77 5.06
N ALA A 118 -20.86 7.18 5.84
CA ALA A 118 -20.51 6.17 6.84
C ALA A 118 -19.86 4.95 6.17
N TYR A 119 -20.43 4.46 5.06
CA TYR A 119 -19.86 3.36 4.28
C TYR A 119 -18.46 3.69 3.74
N GLN A 120 -18.26 4.91 3.22
CA GLN A 120 -16.94 5.36 2.78
C GLN A 120 -15.91 5.36 3.92
N ILE A 121 -16.28 5.89 5.09
CA ILE A 121 -15.45 5.89 6.28
C ILE A 121 -15.12 4.45 6.71
N GLU A 122 -16.12 3.58 6.76
CA GLU A 122 -15.93 2.17 7.10
C GLU A 122 -14.99 1.46 6.14
N ASN A 123 -15.13 1.69 4.85
CA ASN A 123 -14.24 1.13 3.85
C ASN A 123 -12.80 1.64 4.00
N GLU A 124 -12.61 2.95 4.19
CA GLU A 124 -11.29 3.55 4.44
C GLU A 124 -10.59 2.92 5.65
N ILE A 125 -11.32 2.80 6.77
CA ILE A 125 -10.78 2.22 8.00
C ILE A 125 -10.50 0.72 7.84
N ARG A 126 -11.35 -0.02 7.12
CA ARG A 126 -11.11 -1.44 6.84
C ARG A 126 -9.85 -1.67 6.00
N VAL A 127 -9.61 -0.83 4.99
CA VAL A 127 -8.38 -0.86 4.20
C VAL A 127 -7.16 -0.63 5.10
N GLY A 128 -7.18 0.45 5.91
CA GLY A 128 -6.08 0.74 6.84
C GLY A 128 -5.83 -0.37 7.86
N LEU A 129 -6.88 -0.97 8.41
CA LEU A 129 -6.75 -2.13 9.32
C LEU A 129 -6.24 -3.38 8.60
N ALA A 130 -6.57 -3.56 7.31
CA ALA A 130 -6.08 -4.68 6.51
C ALA A 130 -4.57 -4.56 6.26
N GLU A 131 -4.10 -3.33 5.97
CA GLU A 131 -2.69 -2.98 5.85
C GLU A 131 -1.95 -3.19 7.18
N GLU A 132 -2.48 -2.65 8.29
CA GLU A 132 -1.90 -2.81 9.62
C GLU A 132 -1.82 -4.29 10.03
N ALA A 133 -2.89 -5.07 9.79
CA ALA A 133 -2.88 -6.50 10.04
C ALA A 133 -1.78 -7.19 9.23
N PHE A 134 -1.65 -6.87 7.95
CA PHE A 134 -0.65 -7.46 7.08
C PHE A 134 0.79 -7.09 7.46
N SER A 135 1.04 -5.83 7.88
CA SER A 135 2.35 -5.39 8.36
C SER A 135 2.84 -6.12 9.62
N ASN A 136 1.93 -6.79 10.34
CA ASN A 136 2.27 -7.64 11.49
C ASN A 136 2.58 -9.09 11.11
N LEU A 137 2.67 -9.42 9.81
CA LEU A 137 3.09 -10.74 9.36
C LEU A 137 4.56 -10.99 9.66
N ASP A 138 4.84 -12.20 10.14
CA ASP A 138 6.20 -12.69 10.31
C ASP A 138 6.87 -12.84 8.93
N THR A 139 8.09 -12.32 8.76
CA THR A 139 8.83 -12.42 7.49
C THR A 139 9.18 -13.87 7.15
N ASP A 140 9.38 -14.71 8.16
CA ASP A 140 9.72 -16.13 8.01
C ASP A 140 8.53 -16.95 7.47
N PHE A 141 7.34 -16.36 7.43
CA PHE A 141 6.14 -16.98 6.87
C PHE A 141 6.34 -17.42 5.42
N PHE A 142 6.97 -16.59 4.59
CA PHE A 142 7.10 -16.83 3.15
C PHE A 142 8.02 -18.00 2.83
N GLU A 143 9.02 -18.25 3.68
CA GLU A 143 9.92 -19.41 3.54
C GLU A 143 9.22 -20.74 3.79
N ARG A 144 8.08 -20.72 4.48
CA ARG A 144 7.29 -21.91 4.85
C ARG A 144 6.10 -22.14 3.93
N LEU A 145 5.88 -21.27 2.94
CA LEU A 145 4.79 -21.43 2.00
C LEU A 145 4.94 -22.74 1.20
N PRO A 146 3.84 -23.44 0.89
CA PRO A 146 3.90 -24.64 0.08
C PRO A 146 4.36 -24.26 -1.33
N VAL A 147 5.55 -24.72 -1.71
CA VAL A 147 6.11 -24.50 -3.04
C VAL A 147 5.74 -25.68 -3.93
N LYS A 148 5.18 -25.39 -5.10
CA LYS A 148 4.94 -26.38 -6.14
C LYS A 148 6.30 -26.98 -6.52
N PRO A 149 6.48 -28.30 -6.42
CA PRO A 149 7.77 -28.91 -6.72
C PRO A 149 8.17 -28.48 -8.14
N GLU A 150 9.43 -28.07 -8.31
CA GLU A 150 9.94 -27.80 -9.65
C GLU A 150 9.61 -29.02 -10.50
N PRO A 151 9.03 -28.84 -11.70
CA PRO A 151 8.85 -29.95 -12.60
C PRO A 151 10.24 -30.53 -12.75
N LYS A 152 10.46 -31.73 -12.19
CA LYS A 152 11.74 -32.42 -12.34
C LYS A 152 12.02 -32.30 -13.82
N ARG A 153 13.06 -31.54 -14.19
CA ARG A 153 13.57 -31.60 -15.55
C ARG A 153 13.80 -33.08 -15.68
N ILE A 154 12.92 -33.74 -16.43
CA ILE A 154 13.23 -35.02 -17.02
C ILE A 154 14.35 -34.54 -17.92
N GLU A 155 15.57 -34.50 -17.38
CA GLU A 155 16.76 -34.66 -18.16
C GLU A 155 16.36 -35.87 -18.96
N ALA A 156 16.00 -35.62 -20.22
CA ALA A 156 15.98 -36.66 -21.20
C ALA A 156 17.36 -37.25 -20.99
N GLN A 157 17.40 -38.40 -20.30
CA GLN A 157 18.54 -39.29 -20.31
C GLN A 157 18.67 -39.54 -21.80
N LYS A 158 19.44 -38.66 -22.46
CA LYS A 158 20.16 -39.01 -23.65
C LYS A 158 20.90 -40.22 -23.15
N VAL A 159 20.38 -41.39 -23.50
CA VAL A 159 21.11 -42.63 -23.53
C VAL A 159 22.30 -42.30 -24.42
N TYR A 160 23.35 -41.77 -23.79
CA TYR A 160 24.63 -41.58 -24.41
C TYR A 160 25.11 -43.01 -24.58
N GLU A 161 24.99 -43.51 -25.81
CA GLU A 161 25.85 -44.60 -26.24
C GLU A 161 27.29 -44.16 -25.92
N PRO A 162 28.07 -44.98 -25.20
CA PRO A 162 29.40 -44.60 -24.79
C PRO A 162 30.31 -44.60 -26.02
N THR A 163 30.46 -43.46 -26.67
CA THR A 163 31.65 -43.20 -27.47
C THR A 163 32.75 -42.75 -26.51
N SER A 164 33.59 -43.71 -26.17
CA SER A 164 34.91 -43.47 -25.60
C SER A 164 35.67 -42.47 -26.47
N GLU A 165 36.15 -41.38 -25.88
CA GLU A 165 37.54 -40.91 -25.95
C GLU A 165 37.67 -39.50 -25.33
N TYR A 166 38.60 -39.37 -24.37
CA TYR A 166 39.49 -38.22 -24.08
C TYR A 166 38.91 -36.78 -24.09
N ASN A 167 39.12 -35.88 -23.14
CA ASN A 167 40.35 -35.55 -22.41
C ASN A 167 40.04 -34.56 -21.26
N ASN A 168 40.87 -34.61 -20.23
CA ASN A 168 40.92 -33.64 -19.12
C ASN A 168 41.36 -32.24 -19.59
N SER A 169 40.72 -31.18 -19.11
CA SER A 169 41.33 -29.95 -18.57
C SER A 169 40.32 -28.79 -18.55
N GLY A 170 40.22 -28.07 -17.42
CA GLY A 170 39.50 -26.79 -17.36
C GLY A 170 38.66 -26.59 -16.11
N ARG A 171 39.32 -26.34 -14.97
CA ARG A 171 38.75 -25.52 -13.90
C ARG A 171 38.57 -24.10 -14.43
N ASP A 172 37.46 -23.45 -14.11
CA ASP A 172 37.35 -22.04 -13.66
C ASP A 172 35.85 -21.69 -13.50
N GLN A 173 35.38 -21.51 -12.27
CA GLN A 173 35.09 -20.22 -11.62
C GLN A 173 34.05 -19.36 -12.33
N ILE A 174 32.76 -19.51 -11.97
CA ILE A 174 31.81 -18.39 -11.89
C ILE A 174 30.81 -18.68 -10.76
N SER A 175 30.99 -18.00 -9.62
CA SER A 175 29.95 -17.79 -8.62
C SER A 175 30.13 -16.39 -8.07
N ASN A 176 29.39 -15.43 -8.62
CA ASN A 176 29.14 -14.11 -8.06
C ASN A 176 27.99 -13.49 -8.83
N ILE A 177 27.23 -12.60 -8.16
CA ILE A 177 26.07 -11.82 -8.65
C ILE A 177 24.77 -12.64 -8.43
N ILE A 178 23.84 -12.33 -7.51
CA ILE A 178 23.27 -11.04 -7.06
C ILE A 178 22.83 -11.16 -5.58
N GLN A 179 23.35 -10.32 -4.68
CA GLN A 179 22.71 -9.97 -3.41
C GLN A 179 22.24 -8.51 -3.53
N GLY A 180 20.95 -8.33 -3.78
CA GLY A 180 20.28 -7.04 -3.64
C GLY A 180 19.51 -7.05 -2.33
N GLU A 181 20.09 -6.52 -1.27
CA GLU A 181 19.38 -6.29 -0.01
C GLU A 181 18.40 -5.12 -0.19
N ILE A 182 17.10 -5.43 -0.19
CA ILE A 182 16.07 -4.41 -0.03
C ILE A 182 16.03 -4.05 1.45
N HIS A 183 16.65 -2.92 1.80
CA HIS A 183 16.60 -2.37 3.15
C HIS A 183 15.23 -1.72 3.40
N ILE A 184 14.24 -2.50 3.86
CA ILE A 184 12.98 -1.97 4.41
C ILE A 184 13.29 -1.36 5.78
N SER A 185 13.81 -0.13 5.76
CA SER A 185 14.06 0.64 6.96
C SER A 185 12.75 1.33 7.36
N SER A 186 12.30 1.10 8.61
CA SER A 186 11.24 1.84 9.34
C SER A 186 9.80 1.32 9.35
N LEU A 187 9.60 0.01 9.61
CA LEU A 187 8.39 -0.44 10.31
C LEU A 187 8.80 -0.89 11.71
N SER A 188 8.52 -0.07 12.72
CA SER A 188 8.72 -0.44 14.11
C SER A 188 7.87 -1.67 14.42
N ILE A 189 8.51 -2.79 14.74
CA ILE A 189 7.87 -4.02 15.19
C ILE A 189 7.28 -3.74 16.58
N SER A 190 6.06 -3.24 16.61
CA SER A 190 5.23 -3.27 17.80
C SER A 190 4.93 -4.74 18.13
N HIS A 191 5.31 -5.15 19.34
CA HIS A 191 5.02 -6.46 19.92
C HIS A 191 3.63 -6.95 19.51
N SER A 192 3.60 -8.01 18.68
CA SER A 192 2.38 -8.72 18.35
C SER A 192 1.72 -9.12 19.65
N ARG A 193 0.46 -8.70 19.85
CA ARG A 193 -0.38 -9.26 20.91
C ARG A 193 -0.56 -10.73 20.54
N PHE A 194 0.31 -11.58 21.11
CA PHE A 194 0.34 -13.03 20.97
C PHE A 194 -1.07 -13.58 20.90
N PHE A 195 -1.40 -14.27 19.80
CA PHE A 195 -2.62 -15.07 19.71
C PHE A 195 -2.53 -16.18 20.76
N PRO A 196 -3.33 -16.15 21.84
CA PRO A 196 -3.26 -17.20 22.84
C PRO A 196 -3.91 -18.46 22.25
N GLY A 197 -3.10 -19.44 21.85
CA GLY A 197 -3.58 -20.80 21.57
C GLY A 197 -3.18 -21.47 20.25
N SER A 198 -2.22 -20.94 19.48
CA SER A 198 -1.54 -21.76 18.46
C SER A 198 -0.03 -21.72 18.69
N ASP A 199 0.55 -22.86 19.05
CA ASP A 199 1.99 -23.01 19.22
C ASP A 199 2.75 -22.91 17.87
N ASP A 200 2.02 -22.94 16.75
CA ASP A 200 2.59 -22.82 15.41
C ASP A 200 2.55 -21.36 14.89
N PRO A 201 3.70 -20.69 14.74
CA PRO A 201 3.77 -19.34 14.18
C PRO A 201 3.27 -19.26 12.73
N PHE A 202 3.36 -20.34 11.95
CA PHE A 202 2.83 -20.37 10.58
C PHE A 202 1.30 -20.27 10.56
N GLU A 203 0.62 -21.01 11.44
CA GLU A 203 -0.84 -20.90 11.60
C GLU A 203 -1.23 -19.49 12.07
N GLY A 204 -0.41 -18.86 12.92
CA GLY A 204 -0.56 -17.46 13.33
C GLY A 204 -0.58 -16.51 12.14
N SER A 205 0.41 -16.60 11.25
CA SER A 205 0.49 -15.80 10.03
C SER A 205 -0.70 -16.04 9.08
N LEU A 206 -1.14 -17.30 8.93
CA LEU A 206 -2.35 -17.60 8.14
C LEU A 206 -3.62 -16.95 8.73
N ARG A 207 -3.74 -16.86 10.06
CA ARG A 207 -4.85 -16.13 10.70
C ARG A 207 -4.76 -14.63 10.47
N VAL A 208 -3.56 -14.06 10.47
CA VAL A 208 -3.34 -12.64 10.14
C VAL A 208 -3.74 -12.33 8.70
N ILE A 209 -3.33 -13.17 7.73
CA ILE A 209 -3.77 -13.06 6.33
C ILE A 209 -5.29 -13.17 6.26
N GLY A 210 -5.88 -14.17 6.90
CA GLY A 210 -7.32 -14.35 6.91
C GLY A 210 -8.10 -13.22 7.60
N ARG A 211 -7.50 -12.49 8.54
CA ARG A 211 -8.04 -11.25 9.09
C ARG A 211 -8.00 -10.14 8.03
N SER A 212 -6.86 -9.94 7.38
CA SER A 212 -6.70 -8.94 6.31
C SER A 212 -7.69 -9.17 5.17
N ILE A 213 -7.90 -10.42 4.74
CA ILE A 213 -8.89 -10.80 3.70
C ILE A 213 -10.32 -10.39 4.09
N ARG A 214 -10.72 -10.60 5.35
CA ARG A 214 -12.06 -10.23 5.82
C ARG A 214 -12.25 -8.73 5.93
N LEU A 215 -11.18 -8.02 6.27
CA LEU A 215 -11.16 -6.55 6.32
C LEU A 215 -11.25 -5.98 4.91
N ASP A 216 -10.33 -6.31 4.01
CA ASP A 216 -10.42 -5.95 2.60
C ASP A 216 -9.61 -6.93 1.73
N HIS A 217 -10.32 -7.78 0.97
CA HIS A 217 -9.70 -8.86 0.20
C HIS A 217 -8.87 -8.37 -0.99
N LEU A 218 -9.20 -7.22 -1.58
CA LEU A 218 -8.41 -6.64 -2.69
C LEU A 218 -7.08 -6.08 -2.18
N THR A 219 -7.10 -5.38 -1.05
CA THR A 219 -5.89 -4.89 -0.38
C THR A 219 -5.02 -6.05 0.08
N ALA A 220 -5.62 -7.06 0.73
CA ALA A 220 -4.90 -8.27 1.12
C ALA A 220 -4.23 -8.95 -0.07
N LEU A 221 -4.92 -9.06 -1.22
CA LEU A 221 -4.35 -9.64 -2.45
C LEU A 221 -3.15 -8.83 -2.94
N ARG A 222 -3.28 -7.51 -3.03
CA ARG A 222 -2.20 -6.62 -3.48
C ARG A 222 -0.98 -6.72 -2.57
N LEU A 223 -1.19 -6.64 -1.26
CA LEU A 223 -0.10 -6.76 -0.28
C LEU A 223 0.56 -8.13 -0.35
N PHE A 224 -0.22 -9.21 -0.50
CA PHE A 224 0.31 -10.56 -0.64
C PHE A 224 1.19 -10.70 -1.89
N LEU A 225 0.75 -10.20 -3.04
CA LEU A 225 1.52 -10.24 -4.28
C LEU A 225 2.79 -9.38 -4.24
N VAL A 226 2.78 -8.26 -3.50
CA VAL A 226 3.97 -7.41 -3.33
C VAL A 226 5.04 -8.08 -2.47
N VAL A 227 4.63 -8.84 -1.45
CA VAL A 227 5.58 -9.45 -0.50
C VAL A 227 5.97 -10.88 -0.90
N LEU A 228 5.15 -11.56 -1.71
CA LEU A 228 5.49 -12.88 -2.23
C LEU A 228 6.77 -12.81 -3.09
N PRO A 229 7.85 -13.52 -2.75
CA PRO A 229 9.06 -13.42 -3.53
C PRO A 229 8.85 -14.01 -4.94
N PRO A 230 9.36 -13.38 -6.01
CA PRO A 230 9.05 -13.75 -7.40
C PRO A 230 9.52 -15.16 -7.79
N ILE A 231 10.45 -15.73 -7.03
CA ILE A 231 10.96 -17.10 -7.24
C ILE A 231 10.00 -18.19 -6.73
N TYR A 232 9.00 -17.85 -5.92
CA TYR A 232 8.11 -18.82 -5.31
C TYR A 232 6.96 -19.19 -6.24
N ARG A 233 6.92 -20.45 -6.66
CA ARG A 233 5.73 -21.07 -7.24
C ARG A 233 4.81 -21.56 -6.14
N LEU A 234 3.92 -20.70 -5.68
CA LEU A 234 2.96 -21.05 -4.63
C LEU A 234 2.03 -22.18 -5.09
N ASP A 235 1.96 -23.27 -4.33
CA ASP A 235 0.90 -24.26 -4.48
C ASP A 235 -0.40 -23.71 -3.86
N ILE A 236 -1.22 -23.10 -4.71
CA ILE A 236 -2.44 -22.40 -4.31
C ILE A 236 -3.47 -23.35 -3.71
N GLU A 237 -3.51 -24.60 -4.15
CA GLU A 237 -4.47 -25.58 -3.62
C GLU A 237 -4.13 -25.92 -2.16
N GLU A 238 -2.85 -26.22 -1.90
CA GLU A 238 -2.39 -26.53 -0.54
C GLU A 238 -2.42 -25.29 0.36
N PHE A 239 -1.97 -24.14 -0.14
CA PHE A 239 -2.07 -22.86 0.57
C PHE A 239 -3.52 -22.53 0.93
N GLY A 240 -4.44 -22.68 -0.03
CA GLY A 240 -5.87 -22.44 0.18
C GLY A 240 -6.46 -23.34 1.26
N LYS A 241 -6.12 -24.63 1.27
CA LYS A 241 -6.55 -25.58 2.33
C LYS A 241 -6.05 -25.13 3.71
N GLN A 242 -4.78 -24.78 3.82
CA GLN A 242 -4.17 -24.33 5.07
C GLN A 242 -4.78 -23.02 5.56
N LEU A 243 -4.97 -22.06 4.66
CA LEU A 243 -5.57 -20.76 4.94
C LEU A 243 -7.02 -20.91 5.45
N ILE A 244 -7.84 -21.71 4.75
CA ILE A 244 -9.22 -22.04 5.14
C ILE A 244 -9.25 -22.73 6.51
N ARG A 245 -8.33 -23.69 6.74
CA ARG A 245 -8.13 -24.41 8.02
C ARG A 245 -7.85 -23.49 9.18
N ALA A 246 -6.80 -22.69 9.08
CA ALA A 246 -6.37 -21.78 10.14
C ALA A 246 -7.47 -20.77 10.53
N ASN A 247 -8.31 -20.38 9.55
CA ASN A 247 -9.34 -19.35 9.70
C ASN A 247 -10.75 -19.88 9.99
N ARG A 248 -10.95 -21.21 10.04
CA ARG A 248 -12.25 -21.85 10.33
C ARG A 248 -13.40 -21.39 9.42
N VAL A 249 -13.10 -21.17 8.14
CA VAL A 249 -13.99 -20.55 7.15
C VAL A 249 -15.25 -21.39 6.86
N TRP A 250 -15.20 -22.72 7.02
CA TRP A 250 -16.36 -23.61 6.79
C TRP A 250 -17.59 -23.32 7.65
N ASN A 251 -17.43 -22.57 8.76
CA ASN A 251 -18.55 -22.28 9.65
C ASN A 251 -19.45 -21.14 9.12
N TYR A 252 -19.00 -20.36 8.13
CA TYR A 252 -19.70 -19.16 7.68
C TYR A 252 -19.64 -19.04 6.15
N GLN A 253 -20.78 -19.17 5.47
CA GLN A 253 -20.85 -19.10 4.01
C GLN A 253 -20.28 -17.79 3.45
N ALA A 254 -20.58 -16.66 4.08
CA ALA A 254 -20.06 -15.36 3.66
C ALA A 254 -18.53 -15.25 3.78
N ASP A 255 -17.90 -15.94 4.74
CA ASP A 255 -16.43 -15.99 4.79
C ASP A 255 -15.89 -16.83 3.62
N ARG A 256 -16.55 -17.94 3.30
CA ARG A 256 -16.14 -18.83 2.20
C ARG A 256 -16.12 -18.09 0.87
N GLU A 257 -17.16 -17.34 0.55
CA GLU A 257 -17.24 -16.57 -0.70
C GLU A 257 -16.10 -15.56 -0.84
N VAL A 258 -15.75 -14.86 0.25
CA VAL A 258 -14.64 -13.89 0.24
C VAL A 258 -13.28 -14.57 0.09
N PHE A 259 -13.06 -15.71 0.76
CA PHE A 259 -11.81 -16.46 0.64
C PHE A 259 -11.67 -17.13 -0.73
N ASP A 260 -12.74 -17.72 -1.27
CA ASP A 260 -12.74 -18.32 -2.60
C ASP A 260 -12.47 -17.23 -3.66
N TYR A 261 -13.08 -16.04 -3.53
CA TYR A 261 -12.78 -14.90 -4.39
C TYR A 261 -11.30 -14.48 -4.31
N PHE A 262 -10.75 -14.36 -3.10
CA PHE A 262 -9.32 -14.06 -2.91
C PHE A 262 -8.42 -15.10 -3.58
N LEU A 263 -8.65 -16.39 -3.34
CA LEU A 263 -7.82 -17.48 -3.88
C LEU A 263 -7.89 -17.57 -5.41
N ASN A 264 -9.06 -17.36 -6.01
CA ASN A 264 -9.22 -17.36 -7.46
C ASN A 264 -8.46 -16.19 -8.12
N ASN A 265 -8.54 -14.99 -7.54
CA ASN A 265 -7.78 -13.85 -8.06
C ASN A 265 -6.28 -14.02 -7.84
N LEU A 266 -5.85 -14.57 -6.70
CA LEU A 266 -4.45 -14.90 -6.46
C LEU A 266 -3.93 -15.89 -7.51
N ALA A 267 -4.71 -16.91 -7.87
CA ALA A 267 -4.36 -17.84 -8.94
C ALA A 267 -4.20 -17.15 -10.29
N SER A 268 -5.19 -16.34 -10.66
CA SER A 268 -5.13 -15.61 -11.94
C SER A 268 -3.92 -14.67 -12.02
N GLU A 269 -3.58 -13.96 -10.94
CA GLU A 269 -2.46 -13.02 -10.93
C GLU A 269 -1.10 -13.75 -10.99
N LEU A 270 -0.97 -14.89 -10.30
CA LEU A 270 0.26 -15.70 -10.35
C LEU A 270 0.46 -16.33 -11.75
N GLU A 271 -0.60 -16.81 -12.39
CA GLU A 271 -0.54 -17.31 -13.78
C GLU A 271 -0.11 -16.21 -14.76
N ASN A 272 -0.62 -14.99 -14.57
CA ASN A 272 -0.22 -13.84 -15.39
C ASN A 272 1.25 -13.48 -15.20
N GLN A 273 1.79 -13.55 -13.98
CA GLN A 273 3.21 -13.28 -13.72
C GLN A 273 4.14 -14.32 -14.37
N GLU A 274 3.75 -15.61 -14.37
CA GLU A 274 4.52 -16.66 -15.06
C GLU A 274 4.63 -16.43 -16.58
N SER A 275 3.59 -15.84 -17.18
CA SER A 275 3.58 -15.54 -18.62
C SER A 275 4.57 -14.42 -19.01
N VAL A 276 4.84 -13.48 -18.10
CA VAL A 276 5.75 -12.34 -18.37
C VAL A 276 7.21 -12.78 -18.32
N ILE A 277 7.59 -13.63 -17.37
CA ILE A 277 8.97 -14.08 -17.18
C ILE A 277 9.46 -14.91 -18.39
N CYS A 278 8.57 -15.68 -19.03
CA CYS A 278 8.93 -16.51 -20.18
C CYS A 278 9.30 -15.71 -21.46
N VAL A 279 9.03 -14.40 -21.52
CA VAL A 279 9.25 -13.58 -22.72
C VAL A 279 10.64 -12.93 -22.75
N GLU A 280 11.30 -12.78 -21.60
CA GLU A 280 12.59 -12.08 -21.49
C GLU A 280 13.83 -12.98 -21.73
N ASP A 281 13.65 -14.30 -21.83
CA ASP A 281 14.72 -15.29 -22.02
C ASP A 281 14.96 -15.72 -23.49
N VAL A 282 14.49 -14.94 -24.49
CA VAL A 282 14.68 -15.18 -25.94
C VAL A 282 15.49 -14.06 -26.59
#